data_AF-A0A8X6KZT3-F1
#
_entry.id   AF-A0A8X6KZT3-F1
#
_cell.length_a   1.000
_cell.length_b   1.000
_cell.length_c   1.000
_cell.angle_alpha   90.00
_cell.angle_beta   90.00
_cell.angle_gamma   90.00
#
_symmetry.space_group_name_H-M   'P 1'
#
loop_
_entity.id
_entity.type
_entity.pdbx_description
1 polymer ?
#
loop_
_entity_poly.entity_id
_entity_poly.type
_entity_poly.pdbx_seq_one_letter_code
_entity_poly.pdbx_strand_id
1 'polypeptide(L)'
;MGLHDNLISSKNDIAYLVDLYKLFNDVCLQLQGDGLNLIKTKCSVAAFVSKLVLYKKNIGRREFNNFPYLSTVSFKHDDLLVYYQHLENLHRDFKELFQDILNMDIPDWVLDPFSQQGIIPVRRRTNRTDYK
;
A
#
# COMPACT_ATOMS: atom_id res chain seq x y z
N MET A 1 -1.56 -39.46 -3.04
CA MET A 1 -1.51 -38.62 -1.82
C MET A 1 -2.95 -38.31 -1.44
N GLY A 2 -3.38 -38.59 -0.20
CA GLY A 2 -4.78 -38.38 0.21
C GLY A 2 -5.09 -36.89 0.42
N LEU A 3 -6.39 -36.53 0.42
CA LEU A 3 -6.85 -35.15 0.67
C LEU A 3 -6.30 -34.59 2.01
N HIS A 4 -6.25 -35.44 3.03
CA HIS A 4 -5.70 -35.11 4.34
C HIS A 4 -4.21 -34.74 4.29
N ASP A 5 -3.40 -35.51 3.55
CA ASP A 5 -1.96 -35.28 3.43
C ASP A 5 -1.68 -33.99 2.66
N ASN A 6 -2.48 -33.71 1.62
CA ASN A 6 -2.40 -32.46 0.86
C ASN A 6 -2.73 -31.25 1.75
N LEU A 7 -3.78 -31.34 2.57
CA LEU A 7 -4.17 -30.25 3.48
C LEU A 7 -3.11 -29.98 4.54
N ILE A 8 -2.47 -31.04 5.06
CA ILE A 8 -1.33 -30.92 5.98
C ILE A 8 -0.16 -30.24 5.29
N SER A 9 0.14 -30.58 4.04
CA SER A 9 1.24 -29.95 3.30
C SER A 9 0.99 -28.48 2.97
N SER A 10 -0.25 -28.09 2.68
CA SER A 10 -0.60 -26.70 2.32
C SER A 10 -0.91 -25.81 3.53
N LYS A 11 -0.83 -26.34 4.75
CA LYS A 11 -1.16 -25.60 5.98
C LYS A 11 -0.39 -24.28 6.10
N ASN A 12 0.91 -24.31 5.76
CA ASN A 12 1.78 -23.14 5.84
C ASN A 12 1.40 -22.10 4.78
N ASP A 13 1.12 -22.55 3.55
CA ASP A 13 0.71 -21.68 2.45
C ASP A 13 -0.63 -20.99 2.78
N ILE A 14 -1.59 -21.74 3.34
CA ILE A 14 -2.88 -21.20 3.75
C ILE A 14 -2.68 -20.14 4.83
N ALA A 15 -1.87 -20.41 5.85
CA ALA A 15 -1.60 -19.45 6.92
C ALA A 15 -0.98 -18.16 6.37
N TYR A 16 0.00 -18.28 5.45
CA TYR A 16 0.60 -17.14 4.75
C TYR A 16 -0.42 -16.34 3.95
N LEU A 17 -1.23 -17.02 3.13
CA LEU A 17 -2.20 -16.37 2.25
C LEU A 17 -3.31 -15.69 3.06
N VAL A 18 -3.80 -16.29 4.14
CA VAL A 18 -4.83 -15.67 5.00
C VAL A 18 -4.33 -14.33 5.54
N ASP A 19 -3.11 -14.30 6.07
CA ASP A 19 -2.48 -13.06 6.54
C ASP A 19 -2.28 -12.05 5.40
N LEU A 20 -1.74 -12.48 4.26
CA LEU A 20 -1.48 -11.62 3.11
C LEU A 20 -2.76 -10.98 2.55
N TYR A 21 -3.82 -11.78 2.36
CA TYR A 21 -5.10 -11.29 1.85
C TYR A 21 -5.77 -10.32 2.82
N LYS A 22 -5.57 -10.48 4.13
CA LYS A 22 -6.01 -9.47 5.10
C LYS A 22 -5.32 -8.13 4.85
N LEU A 23 -4.00 -8.14 4.63
CA LEU A 23 -3.24 -6.92 4.31
C LEU A 23 -3.72 -6.26 3.00
N PHE A 24 -4.05 -7.06 1.98
CA PHE A 24 -4.65 -6.53 0.75
C PHE A 24 -6.03 -5.93 0.98
N ASN A 25 -6.89 -6.63 1.73
CA ASN A 25 -8.23 -6.14 2.03
C ASN A 25 -8.19 -4.82 2.79
N ASP A 26 -7.28 -4.65 3.74
CA ASP A 26 -7.11 -3.39 4.47
C ASP A 26 -6.79 -2.22 3.52
N VAL A 27 -5.96 -2.44 2.50
CA VAL A 27 -5.64 -1.42 1.48
C VAL A 27 -6.83 -1.19 0.55
N CYS A 28 -7.49 -2.26 0.09
CA CYS A 28 -8.69 -2.14 -0.74
C CYS A 28 -9.79 -1.33 -0.04
N LEU A 29 -10.01 -1.55 1.26
CA LEU A 29 -10.94 -0.77 2.06
C LEU A 29 -10.53 0.70 2.14
N GLN A 30 -9.24 0.99 2.30
CA GLN A 30 -8.73 2.37 2.26
C GLN A 30 -8.99 3.02 0.89
N LEU A 31 -8.86 2.26 -0.20
CA LEU A 31 -9.05 2.73 -1.58
C LEU A 31 -10.53 2.78 -2.01
N GLN A 32 -11.45 2.15 -1.28
CA GLN A 32 -12.89 2.17 -1.57
C GLN A 32 -13.64 3.23 -0.76
N GLY A 33 -13.01 3.87 0.22
CA GLY A 33 -13.69 4.81 1.11
C GLY A 33 -14.15 6.10 0.42
N ASP A 34 -15.32 6.61 0.83
CA ASP A 34 -16.01 7.78 0.24
C ASP A 34 -15.19 9.09 0.24
N GLY A 35 -14.16 9.19 1.09
CA GLY A 35 -13.30 10.36 1.24
C GLY A 35 -12.00 10.31 0.44
N LEU A 36 -11.86 9.37 -0.50
CA LEU A 36 -10.63 9.19 -1.27
C LEU A 36 -10.43 10.34 -2.27
N ASN A 37 -9.23 10.91 -2.25
CA ASN A 37 -8.77 11.83 -3.29
C ASN A 37 -7.43 11.33 -3.81
N LEU A 38 -6.98 11.91 -4.91
CA LEU A 38 -5.81 11.45 -5.63
C LEU A 38 -4.51 11.45 -4.77
N ILE A 39 -4.38 12.41 -3.84
CA ILE A 39 -3.28 12.46 -2.87
C ILE A 39 -3.37 11.27 -1.91
N LYS A 40 -4.55 11.02 -1.32
CA LYS A 40 -4.77 9.88 -0.41
C LYS A 40 -4.52 8.55 -1.11
N THR A 41 -4.99 8.41 -2.36
CA THR A 41 -4.72 7.22 -3.19
C THR A 41 -3.22 7.00 -3.34
N LYS A 42 -2.47 8.03 -3.76
CA LYS A 42 -1.01 7.95 -3.90
C LYS A 42 -0.33 7.57 -2.58
N CYS A 43 -0.70 8.21 -1.48
CA CYS A 43 -0.14 7.91 -0.17
C CYS A 43 -0.42 6.47 0.28
N SER A 44 -1.66 5.98 0.14
CA SER A 44 -2.04 4.62 0.54
C SER A 44 -1.30 3.57 -0.28
N VAL A 45 -1.24 3.74 -1.61
CA VAL A 45 -0.53 2.82 -2.50
C VAL A 45 0.97 2.84 -2.21
N ALA A 46 1.60 4.02 -2.09
CA ALA A 46 3.03 4.15 -1.80
C ALA A 46 3.39 3.54 -0.43
N ALA A 47 2.55 3.74 0.58
CA ALA A 47 2.72 3.14 1.89
C ALA A 47 2.64 1.61 1.82
N PHE A 48 1.70 1.07 1.05
CA PHE A 48 1.57 -0.38 0.90
C PHE A 48 2.75 -1.00 0.16
N VAL A 49 3.20 -0.40 -0.96
CA VAL A 49 4.40 -0.81 -1.68
C VAL A 49 5.62 -0.84 -0.74
N SER A 50 5.79 0.21 0.07
CA SER A 50 6.88 0.27 1.07
C SER A 50 6.76 -0.81 2.14
N LYS A 51 5.52 -1.12 2.58
CA LYS A 51 5.25 -2.19 3.54
C LYS A 51 5.58 -3.57 2.99
N LEU A 52 5.40 -3.85 1.70
CA LEU A 52 5.80 -5.14 1.10
C LEU A 52 7.29 -5.43 1.29
N VAL A 53 8.15 -4.42 1.13
CA VAL A 53 9.59 -4.53 1.40
C VAL A 53 9.87 -4.81 2.88
N LEU A 54 9.14 -4.15 3.77
CA LEU A 54 9.23 -4.38 5.21
C LEU A 54 8.80 -5.81 5.59
N TYR A 55 7.67 -6.27 5.06
CA TYR A 55 7.15 -7.62 5.28
C TYR A 55 8.16 -8.67 4.84
N LYS A 56 8.76 -8.49 3.67
CA LYS A 56 9.82 -9.38 3.17
C LYS A 56 10.99 -9.47 4.14
N LYS A 57 11.48 -8.32 4.61
CA LYS A 57 12.60 -8.23 5.56
C LYS A 57 12.25 -8.87 6.90
N ASN A 58 11.04 -8.66 7.41
CA ASN A 58 10.57 -9.20 8.68
C ASN A 58 10.42 -10.72 8.61
N ILE A 59 9.83 -11.28 7.54
CA ILE A 59 9.79 -12.73 7.31
C ILE A 59 11.21 -13.31 7.28
N GLY A 60 12.15 -12.66 6.58
CA GLY A 60 13.54 -13.08 6.56
C GLY A 60 14.22 -13.10 7.93
N ARG A 61 13.76 -12.25 8.86
CA ARG A 61 14.19 -12.20 10.27
C ARG A 61 13.36 -13.09 11.20
N ARG A 62 12.38 -13.81 10.67
CA ARG A 62 11.38 -14.58 11.43
C ARG A 62 10.55 -13.71 12.40
N GLU A 63 10.33 -12.45 12.03
CA GLU A 63 9.47 -11.49 12.74
C GLU A 63 8.08 -11.47 12.08
N PHE A 64 7.10 -12.11 12.70
CA PHE A 64 5.79 -12.35 12.09
C PHE A 64 4.67 -11.42 12.60
N ASN A 65 5.02 -10.20 13.05
CA ASN A 65 4.04 -9.25 13.61
C ASN A 65 2.86 -8.93 12.67
N ASN A 66 3.10 -8.95 11.35
CA ASN A 66 2.08 -8.72 10.34
C ASN A 66 1.47 -10.03 9.80
N PHE A 67 1.95 -11.18 10.27
CA PHE A 67 1.56 -12.52 9.83
C PHE A 67 1.24 -13.41 11.05
N PRO A 68 0.19 -13.09 11.83
CA PRO A 68 -0.15 -13.83 13.03
C PRO A 68 -0.51 -15.29 12.76
N TYR A 69 -1.23 -15.62 11.68
CA TYR A 69 -1.53 -17.02 11.36
C TYR A 69 -0.28 -17.79 10.96
N LEU A 70 0.59 -17.16 10.16
CA LEU A 70 1.89 -17.70 9.82
C LEU A 70 2.66 -18.02 11.10
N SER A 71 2.73 -17.10 12.07
CA SER A 71 3.47 -17.32 13.32
C SER A 71 3.05 -18.56 14.13
N THR A 72 1.86 -19.12 13.88
CA THR A 72 1.35 -20.30 14.58
C THR A 72 1.75 -21.63 13.94
N VAL A 73 2.29 -21.61 12.73
CA VAL A 73 2.66 -22.82 11.99
C VAL A 73 4.18 -23.03 11.96
N SER A 74 4.60 -24.28 11.79
CA SER A 74 6.02 -24.65 11.74
C SER A 74 6.49 -24.70 10.30
N PHE A 75 7.64 -24.08 10.00
CA PHE A 75 8.17 -23.98 8.64
C PHE A 75 9.57 -24.56 8.55
N LYS A 76 9.87 -25.11 7.37
CA LYS A 76 11.24 -25.32 6.92
C LYS A 76 11.81 -24.01 6.38
N HIS A 77 13.14 -23.94 6.26
CA HIS A 77 13.80 -22.76 5.69
C HIS A 77 13.35 -22.47 4.25
N ASP A 78 13.11 -23.52 3.47
CA ASP A 78 12.68 -23.41 2.07
C ASP A 78 11.29 -22.78 1.92
N ASP A 79 10.36 -23.11 2.83
CA ASP A 79 9.00 -22.53 2.83
C ASP A 79 9.04 -20.99 2.96
N LEU A 80 9.93 -20.47 3.82
CA LEU A 80 10.07 -19.03 4.02
C LEU A 80 10.70 -18.32 2.82
N LEU A 81 11.56 -19.01 2.06
CA LEU A 81 12.17 -18.46 0.84
C LEU A 81 11.12 -18.24 -0.24
N VAL A 82 10.14 -19.16 -0.36
CA VAL A 82 9.01 -19.01 -1.28
C VAL A 82 8.21 -17.74 -0.96
N TYR A 83 7.88 -17.51 0.32
CA TYR A 83 7.13 -16.32 0.73
C TYR A 83 7.94 -15.03 0.57
N TYR A 84 9.25 -15.09 0.84
CA TYR A 84 10.18 -13.99 0.59
C TYR A 84 10.17 -13.59 -0.89
N GLN A 85 10.29 -14.57 -1.80
CA GLN A 85 10.28 -14.33 -3.24
C GLN A 85 8.92 -13.84 -3.74
N HIS A 86 7.83 -14.36 -3.16
CA HIS A 86 6.48 -13.91 -3.50
C HIS A 86 6.26 -12.44 -3.13
N LEU A 87 6.69 -12.01 -1.93
CA LEU A 87 6.61 -10.59 -1.53
C LEU A 87 7.48 -9.68 -2.41
N GLU A 88 8.64 -10.15 -2.86
CA GLU A 88 9.47 -9.41 -3.81
C GLU A 88 8.78 -9.23 -5.17
N ASN A 89 8.16 -10.30 -5.68
CA ASN A 89 7.41 -10.25 -6.93
C ASN A 89 6.22 -9.30 -6.79
N LEU A 90 5.43 -9.42 -5.71
CA LEU A 90 4.33 -8.50 -5.44
C LEU A 90 4.78 -7.04 -5.37
N HIS A 91 5.93 -6.76 -4.74
CA HIS A 91 6.46 -5.40 -4.71
C HIS A 91 6.75 -4.86 -6.12
N ARG A 92 7.36 -5.67 -7.00
CA ARG A 92 7.57 -5.29 -8.40
C ARG A 92 6.24 -5.08 -9.13
N ASP A 93 5.33 -6.04 -9.02
CA ASP A 93 4.05 -6.02 -9.73
C ASP A 93 3.20 -4.81 -9.31
N PHE A 94 3.16 -4.46 -8.01
CA PHE A 94 2.46 -3.27 -7.53
C PHE A 94 3.14 -1.97 -7.99
N LYS A 95 4.48 -1.93 -8.06
CA LYS A 95 5.19 -0.76 -8.59
C LYS A 95 4.87 -0.53 -10.07
N GLU A 96 4.80 -1.60 -10.85
CA GLU A 96 4.43 -1.53 -12.27
C GLU A 96 2.96 -1.16 -12.44
N LEU A 97 2.05 -1.85 -11.74
CA LEU A 97 0.61 -1.63 -11.83
C LEU A 97 0.20 -0.20 -11.43
N PHE A 98 0.84 0.37 -10.42
CA PHE A 98 0.51 1.70 -9.91
C PHE A 98 1.56 2.76 -10.26
N GLN A 99 2.38 2.52 -11.29
CA GLN A 99 3.45 3.43 -11.68
C GLN A 99 2.95 4.87 -11.88
N ASP A 100 1.80 5.03 -12.55
CA ASP A 100 1.22 6.36 -12.82
C ASP A 100 0.83 7.08 -11.54
N ILE A 101 0.19 6.37 -10.60
CA ILE A 101 -0.21 6.92 -9.30
C ILE A 101 1.02 7.26 -8.45
N LEU A 102 2.04 6.39 -8.45
CA LEU A 102 3.26 6.57 -7.68
C LEU A 102 4.09 7.75 -8.20
N ASN A 103 4.21 7.90 -9.52
CA ASN A 103 5.02 8.94 -10.16
C ASN A 103 4.27 10.26 -10.38
N MET A 104 2.98 10.32 -10.06
CA MET A 104 2.18 11.52 -10.22
C MET A 104 2.71 12.71 -9.41
N ASP A 105 3.00 13.82 -10.09
CA ASP A 105 3.35 15.07 -9.43
C ASP A 105 2.11 15.75 -8.83
N ILE A 106 2.19 16.11 -7.55
CA ILE A 106 1.16 16.89 -6.87
C ILE A 106 1.70 18.32 -6.75
N PRO A 107 1.12 19.30 -7.44
CA PRO A 107 1.58 20.68 -7.34
C PRO A 107 1.46 21.22 -5.92
N ASP A 108 2.41 22.04 -5.48
CA ASP A 108 2.45 22.60 -4.12
C ASP A 108 1.17 23.35 -3.75
N TRP A 109 0.55 24.05 -4.71
CA TRP A 109 -0.70 24.78 -4.47
C TRP A 109 -1.88 23.86 -4.14
N VAL A 110 -1.82 22.57 -4.50
CA VAL A 110 -2.84 21.58 -4.10
C VAL A 110 -2.66 21.18 -2.64
N LEU A 111 -1.41 21.13 -2.16
CA LEU A 111 -1.07 20.80 -0.77
C LEU A 111 -1.26 21.99 0.16
N ASP A 112 -0.81 23.17 -0.27
CA ASP A 112 -0.98 24.44 0.42
C ASP A 112 -1.30 25.55 -0.61
N PRO A 113 -2.59 25.86 -0.81
CA PRO A 113 -3.04 26.88 -1.76
C PRO A 113 -2.56 28.30 -1.44
N PHE A 114 -2.11 28.57 -0.21
CA PHE A 114 -1.73 29.90 0.24
C PHE A 114 -0.23 30.04 0.50
N SER A 115 0.54 28.94 0.44
CA SER A 115 2.01 28.95 0.52
C SER A 115 2.69 29.81 -0.54
N GLN A 116 2.05 30.02 -1.69
CA GLN A 116 2.58 30.84 -2.77
C GLN A 116 2.01 32.26 -2.72
N GLN A 117 2.56 33.10 -1.85
CA GLN A 117 2.26 34.54 -1.81
C GLN A 117 2.68 35.35 -3.06
N GLY A 118 3.20 34.72 -4.13
CA GLY A 118 3.90 35.44 -5.20
C GLY A 118 3.60 35.10 -6.66
N ILE A 119 2.87 34.02 -7.00
CA ILE A 119 2.83 33.55 -8.41
C ILE A 119 1.44 33.60 -9.04
N ILE A 120 0.36 33.58 -8.24
CA ILE A 120 -1.00 33.72 -8.78
C ILE A 120 -1.43 35.18 -8.64
N PRO A 121 -1.67 35.93 -9.73
CA PRO A 121 -2.26 37.25 -9.62
C PRO A 121 -3.69 37.06 -9.10
N VAL A 122 -3.86 37.24 -7.79
CA VAL A 122 -5.18 37.36 -7.17
C VAL A 122 -5.84 38.56 -7.84
N ARG A 123 -6.74 38.29 -8.79
CA ARG A 123 -7.54 39.32 -9.43
C ARG A 123 -8.51 39.85 -8.38
N ARG A 124 -8.04 40.83 -7.60
CA ARG A 124 -8.87 41.60 -6.67
C ARG A 124 -9.99 42.18 -7.52
N ARG A 125 -11.23 41.70 -7.34
CA ARG A 125 -12.41 42.41 -7.83
C ARG A 125 -12.36 43.77 -7.12
N THR A 126 -11.90 44.79 -7.83
CA THR A 126 -12.06 46.17 -7.39
C THR A 126 -13.56 46.44 -7.40
N ASN A 127 -14.15 46.51 -6.21
CA ASN A 127 -15.50 47.01 -6.04
C ASN A 127 -15.52 48.43 -6.60
N ARG A 128 -16.20 48.60 -7.73
CA ARG A 128 -16.48 49.89 -8.33
C ARG A 128 -17.52 50.58 -7.44
N THR A 129 -17.06 51.39 -6.49
CA THR A 129 -17.89 52.38 -5.84
C THR A 129 -18.04 53.57 -6.79
N ASP A 130 -18.99 53.48 -7.72
CA ASP A 130 -19.50 54.68 -8.38
C ASP A 130 -20.64 55.22 -7.52
N TYR A 131 -20.33 56.23 -6.70
CA TYR A 131 -21.32 57.18 -6.21
C TYR A 131 -21.55 58.21 -7.32
N LYS A 132 -22.77 58.24 -7.87
CA LYS A 132 -23.55 59.45 -8.21
C LYS A 132 -24.95 59.07 -8.67
#